data_AF-A0A520ZWP6-F1
#
_entry.id   AF-A0A520ZWP6-F1
#
_cell.length_a   1.000
_cell.length_b   1.000
_cell.length_c   1.000
_cell.angle_alpha   90.00
_cell.angle_beta   90.00
_cell.angle_gamma   90.00
#
_symmetry.space_group_name_H-M   'P 1'
#
loop_
_entity.id
_entity.type
_entity.pdbx_description
1 polymer ?
#
loop_
_entity_poly.entity_id
_entity_poly.type
_entity_poly.pdbx_seq_one_letter_code
_entity_poly.pdbx_strand_id
1 'polypeptide(L)'
;MLSTNLREQSSLMARLLHLVDCLLVVGYLTALVYWYRVPWSDYYTRLVIITFVLCLVTFQSFQLYRSWRGWKVYKEFYVIIRAWVTIIGLLLFYFFIFKISEGYSRVVFMIWSTTTPFLLFLVHMSARKILRFYRERGKNVRRAVIAGAGDLGLSLVR
;
A
#
# COMPACT_ATOMS: atom_id res chain seq x y z
N MET A 1 -2.44 -0.73 -33.86
CA MET A 1 -1.53 -1.50 -32.99
C MET A 1 -1.29 -0.73 -31.69
N LEU A 2 -1.97 -1.17 -30.62
CA LEU A 2 -1.72 -0.95 -29.18
C LEU A 2 -1.13 0.41 -28.75
N SER A 3 -1.94 1.48 -28.79
CA SER A 3 -1.74 2.65 -27.93
C SER A 3 -2.28 2.33 -26.51
N THR A 4 -1.64 1.37 -25.82
CA THR A 4 -1.96 1.11 -24.42
C THR A 4 -1.69 2.36 -23.60
N ASN A 5 -2.77 2.91 -23.05
CA ASN A 5 -2.84 4.17 -22.35
C ASN A 5 -1.89 4.15 -21.13
N LEU A 6 -0.87 5.02 -21.10
CA LEU A 6 0.07 5.12 -19.98
C LEU A 6 -0.62 5.44 -18.62
N ARG A 7 -1.88 5.92 -18.68
CA ARG A 7 -2.74 6.19 -17.53
C ARG A 7 -3.43 4.93 -16.97
N GLU A 8 -3.62 3.90 -17.79
CA GLU A 8 -4.13 2.59 -17.35
C GLU A 8 -3.03 1.72 -16.75
N GLN A 9 -1.80 1.76 -17.29
CA GLN A 9 -0.70 1.00 -16.71
C GLN A 9 -0.33 1.48 -15.30
N SER A 10 -0.45 2.78 -15.04
CA SER A 10 -0.24 3.32 -13.68
C SER A 10 -1.36 2.96 -12.71
N SER A 11 -2.60 2.80 -13.19
CA SER A 11 -3.74 2.38 -12.35
C SER A 11 -3.72 0.88 -12.05
N LEU A 12 -3.28 0.05 -12.99
CA LEU A 12 -3.09 -1.40 -12.77
C LEU A 12 -1.95 -1.66 -11.77
N MET A 13 -0.82 -0.97 -11.90
CA MET A 13 0.30 -1.09 -10.95
C MET A 13 -0.13 -0.71 -9.53
N ALA A 14 -0.92 0.35 -9.39
CA ALA A 14 -1.48 0.79 -8.12
C ALA A 14 -2.43 -0.25 -7.50
N ARG A 15 -3.29 -0.88 -8.32
CA ARG A 15 -4.20 -1.96 -7.87
C ARG A 15 -3.44 -3.22 -7.47
N LEU A 16 -2.41 -3.59 -8.22
CA LEU A 16 -1.55 -4.72 -7.88
C LEU A 16 -0.81 -4.49 -6.57
N LEU A 17 -0.21 -3.31 -6.39
CA LEU A 17 0.45 -2.97 -5.13
C LEU A 17 -0.53 -2.99 -3.96
N HIS A 18 -1.76 -2.50 -4.17
CA HIS A 18 -2.82 -2.59 -3.17
C HIS A 18 -3.13 -4.03 -2.76
N LEU A 19 -3.33 -4.93 -3.73
CA LEU A 19 -3.56 -6.34 -3.42
C LEU A 19 -2.36 -6.98 -2.72
N VAL A 20 -1.14 -6.67 -3.17
CA VAL A 20 0.10 -7.16 -2.56
C VAL A 20 0.22 -6.70 -1.12
N ASP A 21 -0.07 -5.43 -0.81
CA ASP A 21 0.00 -4.91 0.55
C ASP A 21 -1.06 -5.56 1.44
N CYS A 22 -2.29 -5.74 0.96
CA CYS A 22 -3.31 -6.47 1.71
C CYS A 22 -2.88 -7.91 2.01
N LEU A 23 -2.37 -8.63 1.01
CA LEU A 23 -1.86 -10.00 1.16
C LEU A 23 -0.65 -10.06 2.08
N LEU A 24 0.23 -9.07 2.02
CA LEU A 24 1.41 -8.98 2.86
C LEU A 24 1.04 -8.75 4.32
N VAL A 25 0.04 -7.91 4.61
CA VAL A 25 -0.44 -7.68 5.98
C VAL A 25 -0.96 -8.97 6.61
N VAL A 26 -1.82 -9.71 5.90
CA VAL A 26 -2.38 -10.96 6.43
C VAL A 26 -1.39 -12.12 6.39
N GLY A 27 -0.56 -12.20 5.34
CA GLY A 27 0.50 -13.19 5.24
C GLY A 27 1.55 -13.02 6.34
N TYR A 28 1.88 -11.78 6.70
CA TYR A 28 2.76 -11.48 7.81
C TYR A 28 2.15 -11.87 9.17
N LEU A 29 0.84 -11.63 9.37
CA LEU A 29 0.13 -12.11 10.55
C LEU A 29 0.22 -13.64 10.65
N THR A 30 -0.11 -14.35 9.57
CA THR A 30 -0.05 -15.82 9.50
C THR A 30 1.37 -16.33 9.78
N ALA A 31 2.39 -15.71 9.19
CA ALA A 31 3.79 -16.06 9.43
C ALA A 31 4.17 -15.90 10.92
N LEU A 32 3.73 -14.82 11.58
CA LEU A 32 3.97 -14.63 13.01
C LEU A 32 3.26 -15.68 13.87
N VAL A 33 2.02 -16.06 13.54
CA VAL A 33 1.28 -17.11 14.25
C VAL A 33 2.04 -18.44 14.19
N TYR A 34 2.52 -18.83 13.00
CA TYR A 34 3.33 -20.03 12.83
C TYR A 34 4.69 -19.93 13.55
N TRP A 35 5.36 -18.78 13.47
CA TRP A 35 6.66 -18.55 14.10
C TRP A 35 6.59 -18.67 15.63
N TYR A 36 5.55 -18.10 16.24
CA TYR A 36 5.30 -18.17 17.68
C TYR A 36 4.65 -19.49 18.12
N ARG A 37 4.49 -20.47 17.22
CA ARG A 37 3.88 -21.78 17.47
C ARG A 37 2.50 -21.69 18.13
N VAL A 38 1.73 -20.67 17.79
CA VAL A 38 0.38 -20.50 18.30
C VAL A 38 -0.54 -21.47 17.54
N PRO A 39 -1.36 -22.28 18.24
CA PRO A 39 -2.29 -23.18 17.57
C PRO A 39 -3.27 -22.39 16.72
N TRP A 40 -3.40 -22.79 15.46
CA TRP A 40 -4.34 -22.15 14.54
C TRP A 40 -5.77 -22.44 14.98
N SER A 41 -6.56 -21.38 15.16
CA SER A 41 -7.96 -21.47 15.59
C SER A 41 -8.86 -20.69 14.62
N ASP A 42 -10.17 -20.95 14.66
CA ASP A 42 -11.15 -20.23 13.85
C ASP A 42 -11.15 -18.71 14.10
N TYR A 43 -10.68 -18.29 15.28
CA TYR A 43 -10.45 -16.88 15.60
C TYR A 43 -9.42 -16.25 14.66
N TYR A 44 -8.31 -16.92 14.39
CA TYR A 44 -7.28 -16.42 13.47
C TYR A 44 -7.77 -16.38 12.02
N THR A 45 -8.57 -17.36 11.59
CA THR A 45 -9.21 -17.34 10.27
C THR A 45 -10.13 -16.12 10.12
N ARG A 46 -10.99 -15.85 11.11
CA ARG A 46 -11.85 -14.64 11.13
C ARG A 46 -11.03 -13.36 11.14
N LEU A 47 -9.98 -13.29 11.95
CA LEU A 47 -9.11 -12.13 12.05
C LEU A 47 -8.43 -11.82 10.71
N VAL A 48 -7.92 -12.84 10.01
CA VAL A 48 -7.32 -12.70 8.68
C VAL A 48 -8.33 -12.14 7.68
N ILE A 49 -9.53 -12.70 7.62
CA ILE A 49 -10.58 -12.25 6.69
C ILE A 49 -10.98 -10.79 6.98
N ILE A 50 -11.26 -10.47 8.25
CA ILE A 50 -11.63 -9.11 8.67
C ILE A 50 -10.51 -8.13 8.33
N THR A 51 -9.26 -8.48 8.68
CA THR A 51 -8.09 -7.64 8.40
C THR A 51 -7.91 -7.41 6.91
N PHE A 52 -8.07 -8.44 6.08
CA PHE A 52 -7.96 -8.32 4.63
C PHE A 52 -8.99 -7.33 4.07
N VAL A 53 -10.26 -7.46 4.48
CA VAL A 53 -11.35 -6.57 4.05
C VAL A 53 -11.11 -5.13 4.55
N LEU A 54 -10.71 -4.97 5.81
CA LEU A 54 -10.36 -3.67 6.38
C LEU A 54 -9.21 -3.00 5.62
N CYS A 55 -8.16 -3.76 5.26
CA CYS A 55 -7.06 -3.24 4.46
C CYS A 55 -7.54 -2.76 3.08
N LEU A 56 -8.35 -3.57 2.38
CA LEU A 56 -8.90 -3.21 1.07
C LEU A 56 -9.68 -1.89 1.12
N VAL A 57 -10.55 -1.73 2.13
CA VAL A 57 -11.38 -0.53 2.26
C VAL A 57 -10.56 0.68 2.72
N THR A 58 -9.70 0.50 3.72
CA THR A 58 -8.99 1.61 4.36
C THR A 58 -7.89 2.15 3.44
N PHE A 59 -7.08 1.29 2.83
CA PHE A 59 -6.00 1.76 1.95
C PHE A 59 -6.54 2.46 0.71
N GLN A 60 -7.68 2.01 0.18
CA GLN A 60 -8.39 2.71 -0.89
C GLN A 60 -8.95 4.07 -0.43
N SER A 61 -9.58 4.12 0.74
CA SER A 61 -10.16 5.35 1.31
C SER A 61 -9.11 6.43 1.57
N PHE A 62 -7.94 6.03 2.10
CA PHE A 62 -6.81 6.94 2.36
C PHE A 62 -6.00 7.28 1.10
N GLN A 63 -6.40 6.76 -0.07
CA GLN A 63 -5.76 7.01 -1.37
C GLN A 63 -4.26 6.71 -1.36
N LEU A 64 -3.86 5.64 -0.66
CA LEU A 64 -2.45 5.27 -0.43
C LEU A 64 -1.65 5.11 -1.73
N TYR A 65 -2.34 4.77 -2.82
CA TYR A 65 -1.77 4.47 -4.13
C TYR A 65 -1.94 5.60 -5.16
N ARG A 66 -2.45 6.77 -4.77
CA ARG A 66 -2.66 7.88 -5.71
C ARG A 66 -1.33 8.55 -6.07
N SER A 67 -1.04 8.62 -7.37
CA SER A 67 0.02 9.40 -8.03
C SER A 67 1.20 9.83 -7.14
N TRP A 68 2.22 8.98 -7.03
CA TRP A 68 3.53 9.30 -6.41
C TRP A 68 4.30 10.47 -7.05
N ARG A 69 3.77 11.10 -8.09
CA ARG A 69 4.46 12.19 -8.82
C ARG A 69 4.49 13.46 -7.95
N GLY A 70 5.62 13.70 -7.29
CA GLY A 70 5.88 14.93 -6.52
C GLY A 70 5.58 14.85 -5.02
N TRP A 71 5.20 13.68 -4.49
CA TRP A 71 5.01 13.50 -3.05
C TRP A 71 6.33 13.28 -2.32
N LYS A 72 6.51 13.99 -1.20
CA LYS A 72 7.65 13.78 -0.31
C LYS A 72 7.45 12.48 0.49
N VAL A 73 8.53 11.71 0.67
CA VAL A 73 8.51 10.38 1.30
C VAL A 73 7.82 10.37 2.67
N TYR A 74 8.00 11.43 3.47
CA TYR A 74 7.38 11.55 4.79
C TYR A 74 5.85 11.65 4.76
N LYS A 75 5.27 12.28 3.72
CA LYS A 75 3.80 12.39 3.60
C LYS A 75 3.19 11.02 3.39
N GLU A 76 3.85 10.17 2.60
CA GLU A 76 3.41 8.81 2.36
C GLU A 76 3.47 7.96 3.64
N PHE A 77 4.56 8.05 4.40
CA PHE A 77 4.65 7.38 5.70
C PHE A 77 3.55 7.82 6.66
N TYR A 78 3.24 9.12 6.70
CA TYR A 78 2.17 9.65 7.52
C TYR A 78 0.78 9.11 7.13
N VAL A 79 0.50 8.98 5.82
CA VAL A 79 -0.77 8.39 5.35
C VAL A 79 -0.83 6.88 5.67
N ILE A 80 0.28 6.15 5.52
CA ILE A 80 0.38 4.73 5.91
C ILE A 80 0.06 4.58 7.40
N ILE A 81 0.70 5.37 8.27
CA ILE A 81 0.43 5.33 9.72
C ILE A 81 -1.03 5.64 10.01
N ARG A 82 -1.60 6.69 9.41
CA ARG A 82 -3.00 7.05 9.66
C ARG A 82 -3.96 5.93 9.26
N ALA A 83 -3.80 5.37 8.06
CA ALA A 83 -4.60 4.26 7.59
C ALA A 83 -4.44 3.04 8.51
N TRP A 84 -3.21 2.74 8.93
CA TRP A 84 -2.91 1.62 9.81
C TRP A 84 -3.52 1.79 11.21
N VAL A 85 -3.40 2.97 11.82
CA VAL A 85 -4.01 3.29 13.10
C VAL A 85 -5.53 3.15 13.04
N THR A 86 -6.16 3.53 11.91
CA THR A 86 -7.60 3.29 11.71
C THR A 86 -7.93 1.80 11.70
N ILE A 87 -7.15 0.96 10.99
CA ILE A 87 -7.36 -0.50 10.97
C ILE A 87 -7.21 -1.09 12.37
N ILE A 88 -6.13 -0.74 13.08
CA ILE A 88 -5.90 -1.21 14.45
C ILE A 88 -7.03 -0.76 15.39
N GLY A 89 -7.47 0.50 15.27
CA GLY A 89 -8.61 1.02 16.05
C GLY A 89 -9.89 0.22 15.81
N LEU A 90 -10.20 -0.12 14.56
CA LEU A 90 -11.36 -0.94 14.21
C LEU A 90 -11.24 -2.39 14.72
N LEU A 91 -10.05 -2.98 14.67
CA LEU A 91 -9.79 -4.32 15.22
C LEU A 91 -9.90 -4.35 16.74
N LEU A 92 -9.37 -3.33 17.44
CA LEU A 92 -9.52 -3.20 18.89
C LEU A 92 -10.98 -3.00 19.29
N PHE A 93 -11.72 -2.19 18.54
CA PHE A 93 -13.16 -2.00 18.74
C PHE A 93 -13.93 -3.32 18.56
N TYR A 94 -13.58 -4.10 17.53
CA TYR A 94 -14.11 -5.45 17.33
C TYR A 94 -13.80 -6.38 18.52
N PHE A 95 -12.56 -6.42 18.99
CA PHE A 95 -12.20 -7.23 20.16
C PHE A 95 -12.94 -6.82 21.42
N PHE A 96 -13.18 -5.52 21.61
CA PHE A 96 -13.89 -4.99 22.77
C PHE A 96 -15.38 -5.38 22.77
N ILE A 97 -16.08 -5.20 21.64
CA ILE A 97 -17.51 -5.53 21.52
C ILE A 97 -17.75 -7.02 21.76
N PHE A 98 -16.95 -7.87 21.10
CA PHE A 98 -17.15 -9.31 21.15
C PHE A 98 -16.50 -9.98 22.38
N LYS A 99 -15.71 -9.24 23.16
CA LYS A 99 -14.96 -9.73 24.34
C LYS A 99 -14.11 -10.98 24.05
N ILE A 100 -13.59 -11.11 22.84
CA ILE A 100 -12.83 -12.28 22.36
C ILE A 100 -11.31 -12.11 22.45
N SER A 101 -10.82 -11.15 23.21
CA SER A 101 -9.38 -10.84 23.31
C SER A 101 -8.55 -11.98 23.89
N GLU A 102 -9.15 -12.90 24.65
CA GLU A 102 -8.47 -14.06 25.23
C GLU A 102 -8.17 -15.17 24.21
N GLY A 103 -8.92 -15.23 23.11
CA GLY A 103 -8.71 -16.22 22.04
C GLY A 103 -7.50 -15.93 21.15
N TYR A 104 -6.80 -14.81 21.36
CA TYR A 104 -5.66 -14.37 20.55
C TYR A 104 -4.40 -14.22 21.40
N SER A 105 -3.26 -14.61 20.83
CA SER A 105 -1.96 -14.29 21.41
C SER A 105 -1.70 -12.78 21.36
N ARG A 106 -1.66 -12.17 22.55
CA ARG A 106 -1.40 -10.74 22.74
C ARG A 106 -0.03 -10.34 22.17
N VAL A 107 0.97 -11.20 22.32
CA VAL A 107 2.33 -10.98 21.81
C VAL A 107 2.34 -10.88 20.29
N VAL A 108 1.71 -11.85 19.60
CA VAL A 108 1.62 -11.85 18.13
C VAL A 108 0.93 -10.58 17.64
N PHE A 109 -0.20 -10.21 18.26
CA PHE A 109 -0.94 -9.01 17.87
C PHE A 109 -0.15 -7.72 18.11
N MET A 110 0.55 -7.58 19.24
CA MET A 110 1.38 -6.40 19.53
C MET A 110 2.54 -6.24 18.55
N ILE A 111 3.26 -7.34 18.26
CA ILE A 111 4.36 -7.32 17.30
C ILE A 111 3.82 -6.98 15.93
N TRP A 112 2.80 -7.71 15.47
CA TRP A 112 2.18 -7.49 14.17
C TRP A 112 1.69 -6.05 14.00
N SER A 113 0.97 -5.50 14.99
CA SER A 113 0.45 -4.13 14.92
C SER A 113 1.55 -3.07 14.89
N THR A 114 2.69 -3.31 15.54
CA THR A 114 3.79 -2.34 15.61
C THR A 114 4.72 -2.41 14.40
N THR A 115 5.00 -3.61 13.88
CA THR A 115 6.00 -3.81 12.81
C THR A 115 5.41 -3.70 11.40
N THR A 116 4.11 -3.99 11.21
CA THR A 116 3.43 -3.90 9.91
C THR A 116 3.54 -2.53 9.20
N PRO A 117 3.40 -1.35 9.85
CA PRO A 117 3.51 -0.08 9.13
C PRO A 117 4.92 0.16 8.60
N PHE A 118 5.96 -0.34 9.28
CA PHE A 118 7.34 -0.30 8.78
C PHE A 118 7.53 -1.22 7.57
N LEU A 119 6.95 -2.42 7.64
CA LEU A 119 6.97 -3.39 6.54
C LEU A 119 6.31 -2.82 5.28
N LEU A 120 5.12 -2.23 5.41
CA LEU A 120 4.42 -1.55 4.32
C LEU A 120 5.24 -0.39 3.75
N PHE A 121 5.83 0.43 4.63
CA PHE A 121 6.67 1.53 4.19
C PHE A 121 7.88 1.06 3.36
N LEU A 122 8.54 -0.04 3.76
CA LEU A 122 9.66 -0.63 3.03
C LEU A 122 9.25 -1.14 1.64
N VAL A 123 8.08 -1.77 1.53
CA VAL A 123 7.55 -2.21 0.23
C VAL A 123 7.25 -1.02 -0.67
N HIS A 124 6.62 0.03 -0.14
CA HIS A 124 6.38 1.26 -0.88
C HIS A 124 7.67 1.98 -1.33
N MET A 125 8.72 2.00 -0.49
CA MET A 125 10.02 2.53 -0.88
C MET A 125 10.66 1.70 -2.01
N SER A 126 10.60 0.37 -1.90
CA SER A 126 11.13 -0.55 -2.90
C SER A 126 10.39 -0.41 -4.22
N ALA A 127 9.06 -0.37 -4.20
CA ALA A 127 8.22 -0.16 -5.37
C ALA A 127 8.54 1.17 -6.06
N ARG A 128 8.73 2.26 -5.30
CA ARG A 128 9.15 3.57 -5.86
C ARG A 128 10.52 3.50 -6.54
N LYS A 129 11.51 2.84 -5.93
CA LYS A 129 12.84 2.66 -6.53
C LYS A 129 12.77 1.85 -7.83
N ILE A 130 12.02 0.74 -7.82
CA ILE A 130 11.82 -0.10 -9.00
C ILE A 130 11.15 0.70 -10.13
N LEU A 131 10.06 1.42 -9.83
CA LEU A 131 9.39 2.26 -10.82
C LEU A 131 10.29 3.38 -11.36
N ARG A 132 11.12 3.99 -10.50
CA ARG A 132 12.07 5.03 -10.92
C ARG A 132 13.11 4.46 -11.87
N PHE A 133 13.69 3.31 -11.53
CA PHE A 133 14.66 2.59 -12.36
C PHE A 133 14.08 2.21 -13.74
N TYR A 134 12.86 1.69 -13.78
CA TYR A 134 12.17 1.39 -15.04
C TYR A 134 11.82 2.65 -15.87
N ARG A 135 11.54 3.78 -15.21
CA ARG A 135 11.26 5.07 -15.90
C ARG A 135 12.52 5.70 -16.50
N GLU A 136 13.63 5.62 -15.78
CA GLU A 136 14.94 6.11 -16.23
C GLU A 136 15.45 5.31 -17.45
N ARG A 137 15.08 4.03 -17.57
CA ARG A 137 15.46 3.14 -18.69
C ARG A 137 14.55 3.19 -19.93
N GLY A 138 13.67 4.20 -20.08
CA GLY A 138 13.17 4.56 -21.43
C GLY A 138 11.66 4.59 -21.69
N LYS A 139 10.83 5.16 -20.82
CA LYS A 139 9.41 5.49 -21.17
C LYS A 139 8.91 6.85 -20.67
N ASN A 140 9.79 7.79 -20.35
CA ASN A 140 9.39 9.15 -19.95
C ASN A 140 9.78 10.22 -21.00
N VAL A 141 9.76 9.86 -22.29
CA VAL A 141 9.73 10.87 -23.36
C VAL A 141 8.29 11.38 -23.44
N ARG A 142 7.96 12.42 -22.66
CA ARG A 142 6.75 13.19 -22.94
C ARG A 142 6.98 13.87 -24.28
N ARG A 143 6.44 13.31 -25.37
CA ARG A 143 6.25 14.08 -26.62
C ARG A 143 5.31 15.24 -26.28
N ALA A 144 5.89 16.40 -26.02
CA ALA A 144 5.17 17.65 -26.05
C ALA A 144 5.02 18.02 -27.54
N VAL A 145 3.79 18.06 -28.03
CA VAL A 145 3.50 18.67 -29.33
C VAL A 145 3.32 20.16 -29.05
N ILE A 146 4.25 20.99 -29.53
CA ILE A 146 4.12 22.44 -29.48
C ILE A 146 3.22 22.84 -30.66
N ALA A 147 1.94 23.11 -30.37
CA ALA A 147 1.03 23.68 -31.36
C ALA A 147 1.16 25.22 -31.31
N GLY A 148 2.13 25.76 -32.04
CA GLY A 148 2.39 27.20 -32.13
C GLY A 148 3.87 27.51 -32.35
N ALA A 149 4.23 27.89 -33.58
CA ALA A 149 5.59 28.28 -33.97
C ALA A 149 5.85 29.79 -33.74
N GLY A 150 5.41 30.33 -32.60
CA GLY A 150 5.76 31.69 -32.17
C GLY A 150 7.11 31.73 -31.47
N ASP A 151 7.61 32.92 -31.13
CA ASP A 151 8.90 33.12 -30.44
C ASP A 151 9.02 32.33 -29.12
N LEU A 152 7.89 32.10 -28.44
CA LEU A 152 7.79 31.26 -27.23
C LEU A 152 7.97 29.76 -27.50
N GLY A 153 7.60 29.28 -28.70
CA GLY A 153 7.82 27.89 -29.11
C GLY A 153 9.29 27.62 -29.44
N LEU A 154 9.99 28.60 -30.00
CA LEU A 154 11.41 28.54 -30.33
C LEU A 154 12.32 28.61 -29.10
N SER A 155 11.94 29.37 -28.06
CA SER A 155 12.70 29.43 -26.80
C SER A 155 12.60 28.15 -25.96
N LEU A 156 11.56 27.33 -26.16
CA LEU A 156 11.39 26.03 -25.50
C LEU A 156 12.11 24.87 -26.19
N VAL A 157 12.61 25.05 -27.41
CA VAL A 157 13.32 24.03 -28.21
C VAL A 157 14.84 24.08 -28.02
N ARG A 158 15.37 25.19 -27.49
CA ARG A 158 16.78 25.27 -27.07
C ARG A 158 16.99 24.64 -25.69
#